data_AF-A0AAW2QNN6-F1
#
_entry.id   AF-A0AAW2QNN6-F1
#
_cell.length_a   1.000
_cell.length_b   1.000
_cell.length_c   1.000
_cell.angle_alpha   90.00
_cell.angle_beta   90.00
_cell.angle_gamma   90.00
#
_symmetry.space_group_name_H-M   'P 1'
#
loop_
_entity.id
_entity.type
_entity.pdbx_description
1 polymer ?
#
loop_
_entity_poly.entity_id
_entity_poly.type
_entity_poly.pdbx_seq_one_letter_code
_entity_poly.pdbx_strand_id
1 'polypeptide(L)'
;MRDGLIPEQPIHMGETLPGAKISYLDINMEKKIVEEKLRELQTLNAAQKEITSVMKDLGIQRAKLHGWPNTYAFTKAMGEMMILEEMKGKDYKLIILRPTINKTLDALFAVYGKGKLTFFLADPQSILDLIPGDMVVNAMVAAIAKHSKDEPSLDFVIYHVGKPIKVGAELQLLSSMTTFQRYIELHYLPYLKILKLLNVIFCDKFKRSYTNSRRALDYLMRLAELYKPYTLFQGIFDDANTEGLRITTREYNSNADMFGFDPKCIQWEEYFLITHFPGIAKYALK
;
A
#
# COMPACT_ATOMS: atom_id res chain seq x y z
N MET A 1 -26.49 3.48 -1.38
CA MET A 1 -25.03 3.47 -1.55
C MET A 1 -24.51 2.15 -1.02
N ARG A 2 -23.53 1.51 -1.66
CA ARG A 2 -22.87 0.33 -1.08
C ARG A 2 -21.96 0.84 0.05
N ASP A 3 -22.05 0.25 1.24
CA ASP A 3 -21.14 0.58 2.34
C ASP A 3 -19.68 0.37 1.89
N GLY A 4 -18.81 1.36 2.14
CA GLY A 4 -17.37 1.26 1.83
C GLY A 4 -16.94 1.72 0.43
N LEU A 5 -17.80 2.35 -0.38
CA LEU A 5 -17.38 2.94 -1.66
C LEU A 5 -16.51 4.20 -1.44
N ILE A 6 -15.31 4.23 -2.02
CA ILE A 6 -14.43 5.40 -2.05
C ILE A 6 -14.59 6.10 -3.40
N PRO A 7 -15.13 7.33 -3.45
CA PRO A 7 -15.40 8.01 -4.70
C PRO A 7 -14.13 8.65 -5.30
N GLU A 8 -14.15 8.91 -6.61
CA GLU A 8 -13.10 9.64 -7.34
C GLU A 8 -13.14 11.15 -7.03
N GLN A 9 -12.96 11.50 -5.75
CA GLN A 9 -13.02 12.88 -5.25
C GLN A 9 -11.64 13.40 -4.85
N PRO A 10 -11.38 14.70 -5.06
CA PRO A 10 -10.13 15.34 -4.65
C PRO A 10 -9.99 15.34 -3.14
N ILE A 11 -8.75 15.27 -2.68
CA ILE A 11 -8.43 15.48 -1.27
C ILE A 11 -8.05 16.96 -1.10
N HIS A 12 -8.84 17.70 -0.33
CA HIS A 12 -8.64 19.15 -0.21
C HIS A 12 -7.59 19.53 0.84
N MET A 13 -7.00 20.72 0.68
CA MET A 13 -6.05 21.27 1.66
C MET A 13 -6.66 21.29 3.05
N GLY A 14 -5.92 20.74 4.02
CA GLY A 14 -6.35 20.67 5.42
C GLY A 14 -7.19 19.45 5.77
N GLU A 15 -7.61 18.64 4.80
CA GLU A 15 -8.51 17.51 5.03
C GLU A 15 -7.85 16.37 5.84
N THR A 16 -8.61 15.78 6.75
CA THR A 16 -8.24 14.56 7.48
C THR A 16 -9.31 13.49 7.32
N LEU A 17 -8.94 12.22 7.50
CA LEU A 17 -9.87 11.11 7.33
C LEU A 17 -10.76 10.90 8.57
N PRO A 18 -11.96 10.30 8.40
CA PRO A 18 -12.79 9.89 9.54
C PRO A 18 -12.01 9.08 10.57
N GLY A 19 -12.16 9.44 11.85
CA GLY A 19 -11.41 8.81 12.95
C GLY A 19 -10.02 9.42 13.21
N ALA A 20 -9.65 10.50 12.50
CA ALA A 20 -8.48 11.31 12.84
C ALA A 20 -8.59 11.90 14.25
N LYS A 21 -7.45 12.00 14.93
CA LYS A 21 -7.35 12.65 16.26
C LYS A 21 -7.27 14.18 16.14
N ILE A 22 -6.88 14.67 14.98
CA ILE A 22 -6.82 16.09 14.64
C ILE A 22 -7.72 16.32 13.43
N SER A 23 -8.50 17.40 13.47
CA SER A 23 -9.51 17.74 12.46
C SER A 23 -8.96 18.54 11.28
N TYR A 24 -7.68 18.96 11.32
CA TYR A 24 -7.07 19.79 10.30
C TYR A 24 -5.59 19.44 10.09
N LEU A 25 -5.20 19.27 8.82
CA LEU A 25 -3.83 18.99 8.40
C LEU A 25 -3.11 20.26 7.95
N ASP A 26 -2.22 20.78 8.78
CA ASP A 26 -1.26 21.81 8.36
C ASP A 26 0.03 21.17 7.83
N ILE A 27 0.17 21.11 6.51
CA ILE A 27 1.33 20.51 5.83
C ILE A 27 2.64 21.23 6.20
N ASN A 28 2.61 22.55 6.38
CA ASN A 28 3.82 23.31 6.75
C ASN A 28 4.25 22.98 8.18
N MET A 29 3.29 22.83 9.08
CA MET A 29 3.57 22.39 10.45
C MET A 29 4.11 20.95 10.47
N GLU A 30 3.54 20.03 9.70
CA GLU A 30 4.08 18.66 9.58
C GLU A 30 5.52 18.67 9.08
N LYS A 31 5.82 19.45 8.04
CA LYS A 31 7.18 19.62 7.52
C LYS A 31 8.13 20.13 8.61
N LYS A 32 7.72 21.16 9.37
CA LYS A 32 8.51 21.72 10.47
C LYS A 32 8.81 20.67 11.55
N ILE A 33 7.81 19.89 11.97
CA ILE A 33 7.97 18.81 12.97
C ILE A 33 9.00 17.77 12.50
N VAL A 34 8.92 17.35 11.24
CA VAL A 34 9.85 16.36 10.66
C VAL A 34 11.27 16.92 10.60
N GLU A 35 11.44 18.17 10.17
CA GLU A 35 12.74 18.82 10.09
C GLU A 35 13.36 19.04 11.48
N GLU A 36 12.57 19.48 12.46
CA GLU A 36 13.03 19.68 13.84
C GLU A 36 13.48 18.37 14.46
N LYS A 37 12.71 17.28 14.29
CA LYS A 37 13.11 15.97 14.82
C LYS A 37 14.39 15.46 14.16
N LEU A 38 14.53 15.64 12.86
CA LEU A 38 15.74 15.24 12.15
C LEU A 38 16.96 16.04 12.64
N ARG A 39 16.81 17.36 12.79
CA ARG A 39 17.87 18.24 13.33
C ARG A 39 18.27 17.82 14.74
N GLU A 40 17.30 17.56 15.63
CA GLU A 40 17.56 17.08 16.99
C GLU A 40 18.43 15.80 16.98
N LEU A 41 18.03 14.79 16.21
CA LEU A 41 18.77 13.53 16.13
C LEU A 41 20.18 13.71 15.55
N GLN A 42 20.34 14.60 14.57
CA GLN A 42 21.65 14.93 14.01
C GLN A 42 22.53 15.66 15.01
N THR A 43 21.99 16.60 15.79
CA THR A 43 22.75 17.30 16.85
C THR A 43 23.22 16.36 17.96
N LEU A 44 22.48 15.29 18.22
CA LEU A 44 22.86 14.24 19.16
C LEU A 44 23.89 13.23 18.58
N ASN A 45 24.35 13.43 17.34
CA ASN A 45 25.21 12.48 16.62
C ASN A 45 24.65 11.04 16.61
N ALA A 46 23.32 10.90 16.54
CA ALA A 46 22.66 9.60 16.51
C ALA A 46 23.13 8.78 15.30
N ALA A 47 23.25 7.46 15.48
CA ALA A 47 23.65 6.58 14.39
C ALA A 47 22.59 6.60 13.27
N GLN A 48 23.01 6.50 12.00
CA GLN A 48 22.08 6.55 10.85
C GLN A 48 20.93 5.53 10.95
N LYS A 49 21.21 4.35 11.52
CA LYS A 49 20.20 3.31 11.76
C LYS A 49 19.14 3.74 12.78
N GLU A 50 19.56 4.46 13.82
CA GLU A 50 18.68 5.00 14.84
C GLU A 50 17.82 6.13 14.25
N ILE A 51 18.44 7.08 13.54
CA ILE A 51 17.73 8.13 12.81
C ILE A 51 16.64 7.53 11.92
N THR A 52 17.00 6.52 11.13
CA THR A 52 16.05 5.83 10.24
C THR A 52 14.90 5.19 10.99
N SER A 53 15.15 4.58 12.16
CA SER A 53 14.10 3.96 12.97
C SER A 53 13.16 5.01 13.56
N VAL A 54 13.71 6.03 14.20
CA VAL A 54 12.93 7.09 14.87
C VAL A 54 12.10 7.87 13.85
N MET A 55 12.66 8.22 12.69
CA MET A 55 11.93 8.94 11.65
C MET A 55 10.80 8.11 11.03
N LYS A 56 10.99 6.78 10.90
CA LYS A 56 9.90 5.87 10.48
C LYS A 56 8.77 5.83 11.50
N ASP A 57 9.10 5.69 12.77
CA ASP A 57 8.11 5.65 13.85
C ASP A 57 7.35 6.98 13.94
N LEU A 58 8.04 8.11 13.81
CA LEU A 58 7.43 9.44 13.72
C LEU A 58 6.44 9.51 12.55
N GLY A 59 6.87 9.13 11.34
CA GLY A 59 6.01 9.18 10.16
C GLY A 59 4.73 8.32 10.31
N ILE A 60 4.81 7.17 10.98
CA ILE A 60 3.65 6.32 11.26
C ILE A 60 2.72 7.00 12.26
N GLN A 61 3.27 7.61 13.31
CA GLN A 61 2.50 8.35 14.31
C GLN A 61 1.77 9.55 13.69
N ARG A 62 2.46 10.33 12.84
CA ARG A 62 1.87 11.48 12.14
C ARG A 62 0.73 11.06 11.22
N ALA A 63 0.91 10.00 10.43
CA ALA A 63 -0.16 9.49 9.57
C ALA A 63 -1.41 9.10 10.36
N LYS A 64 -1.24 8.32 11.44
CA LYS A 64 -2.35 7.89 12.30
C LYS A 64 -3.05 9.06 13.00
N LEU A 65 -2.32 10.12 13.32
CA LEU A 65 -2.88 11.33 13.94
C LEU A 65 -3.94 11.99 13.05
N HIS A 66 -3.71 11.97 11.74
CA HIS A 66 -4.58 12.54 10.70
C HIS A 66 -5.53 11.51 10.05
N GLY A 67 -5.64 10.32 10.65
CA GLY A 67 -6.55 9.26 10.20
C GLY A 67 -6.02 8.41 9.04
N TRP A 68 -4.82 8.69 8.52
CA TRP A 68 -4.24 7.95 7.41
C TRP A 68 -3.63 6.61 7.89
N PRO A 69 -3.79 5.53 7.10
CA PRO A 69 -3.38 4.19 7.53
C PRO A 69 -1.86 4.03 7.68
N ASN A 70 -1.07 4.79 6.92
CA ASN A 70 0.38 4.76 6.95
C ASN A 70 0.98 6.04 6.32
N THR A 71 2.29 6.20 6.48
CA THR A 71 3.03 7.37 5.99
C THR A 71 2.99 7.52 4.47
N TYR A 72 2.91 6.41 3.72
CA TYR A 72 2.84 6.47 2.26
C TYR A 72 1.51 7.09 1.80
N ALA A 73 0.38 6.57 2.27
CA ALA A 73 -0.94 7.13 1.95
C ALA A 73 -1.03 8.60 2.39
N PHE A 74 -0.53 8.91 3.58
CA PHE A 74 -0.52 10.26 4.11
C PHE A 74 0.27 11.25 3.24
N THR A 75 1.48 10.87 2.81
CA THR A 75 2.32 11.73 1.96
C THR A 75 1.78 11.87 0.54
N LYS A 76 1.12 10.84 0.00
CA LYS A 76 0.42 10.91 -1.28
C LYS A 76 -0.79 11.84 -1.21
N ALA A 77 -1.57 11.78 -0.13
CA ALA A 77 -2.66 12.71 0.11
C ALA A 77 -2.16 14.16 0.18
N MET A 78 -1.10 14.42 0.96
CA MET A 78 -0.50 15.77 1.01
C MET A 78 -0.02 16.26 -0.36
N GLY A 79 0.62 15.38 -1.14
CA GLY A 79 1.07 15.73 -2.49
C GLY A 79 -0.09 16.08 -3.42
N GLU A 80 -1.21 15.36 -3.32
CA GLU A 80 -2.45 15.66 -4.03
C GLU A 80 -3.04 17.02 -3.61
N MET A 81 -3.14 17.29 -2.31
CA MET A 81 -3.63 18.57 -1.80
C MET A 81 -2.79 19.75 -2.32
N MET A 82 -1.46 19.59 -2.30
CA MET A 82 -0.53 20.63 -2.76
C MET A 82 -0.62 20.90 -4.26
N ILE A 83 -0.68 19.85 -5.09
CA ILE A 83 -0.76 20.03 -6.54
C ILE A 83 -2.12 20.61 -6.96
N LEU A 84 -3.20 20.22 -6.27
CA LEU A 84 -4.52 20.81 -6.47
C LEU A 84 -4.51 22.31 -6.20
N GLU A 85 -3.94 22.72 -5.06
CA GLU A 85 -3.84 24.14 -4.70
C GLU A 85 -2.98 24.92 -5.70
N GLU A 86 -1.82 24.37 -6.07
CA GLU A 86 -0.88 24.99 -7.00
C GLU A 86 -1.44 25.13 -8.42
N MET A 87 -2.37 24.26 -8.83
CA MET A 87 -2.95 24.28 -10.19
C MET A 87 -4.25 25.07 -10.28
N LYS A 88 -4.84 25.51 -9.17
CA LYS A 88 -6.06 26.32 -9.18
C LYS A 88 -5.87 27.61 -9.99
N GLY A 89 -6.79 27.85 -10.93
CA GLY A 89 -6.81 29.07 -11.75
C GLY A 89 -5.69 29.14 -12.81
N LYS A 90 -4.92 28.06 -13.01
CA LYS A 90 -3.96 27.97 -14.11
C LYS A 90 -4.63 27.37 -15.35
N ASP A 91 -4.15 27.74 -16.52
CA ASP A 91 -4.60 27.23 -17.82
C ASP A 91 -3.96 25.86 -18.16
N TYR A 92 -4.07 24.92 -17.22
CA TYR A 92 -3.58 23.54 -17.38
C TYR A 92 -4.62 22.56 -16.84
N LYS A 93 -4.89 21.50 -17.60
CA LYS A 93 -5.72 20.38 -17.16
C LYS A 93 -4.91 19.47 -16.24
N LEU A 94 -5.35 19.29 -15.00
CA LEU A 94 -4.72 18.39 -14.04
C LEU A 94 -5.39 17.01 -14.04
N ILE A 95 -4.62 15.98 -14.36
CA ILE A 95 -5.06 14.58 -14.31
C ILE A 95 -4.36 13.89 -13.14
N ILE A 96 -5.13 13.35 -12.20
CA ILE A 96 -4.62 12.51 -11.12
C ILE A 96 -5.01 11.06 -11.37
N LEU A 97 -3.99 10.21 -11.55
CA LEU A 97 -4.19 8.78 -11.64
C LEU A 97 -3.86 8.13 -10.28
N ARG A 98 -4.81 7.42 -9.68
CA ARG A 98 -4.65 6.64 -8.45
C ARG A 98 -4.70 5.15 -8.79
N PRO A 99 -3.55 4.54 -9.16
CA PRO A 99 -3.51 3.11 -9.39
C PRO A 99 -3.62 2.35 -8.07
N THR A 100 -4.28 1.19 -8.11
CA THR A 100 -4.34 0.29 -6.96
C THR A 100 -3.05 -0.53 -6.83
N ILE A 101 -2.97 -1.36 -5.79
CA ILE A 101 -1.72 -1.91 -5.28
C ILE A 101 -1.03 -2.74 -6.38
N ASN A 102 0.15 -2.30 -6.83
CA ASN A 102 0.89 -3.01 -7.88
C ASN A 102 2.12 -3.75 -7.32
N LYS A 103 2.92 -3.10 -6.47
CA LYS A 103 4.21 -3.64 -5.98
C LYS A 103 4.31 -3.83 -4.48
N THR A 104 3.35 -3.32 -3.71
CA THR A 104 3.48 -3.28 -2.25
C THR A 104 3.43 -4.71 -1.69
N LEU A 105 2.68 -5.64 -2.29
CA LEU A 105 2.58 -7.02 -1.82
C LEU A 105 3.76 -7.91 -2.22
N ASP A 106 4.62 -7.48 -3.15
CA ASP A 106 5.75 -8.28 -3.64
C ASP A 106 6.67 -8.73 -2.50
N ALA A 107 6.86 -7.89 -1.48
CA ALA A 107 7.63 -8.24 -0.30
C ALA A 107 6.98 -9.38 0.51
N LEU A 108 5.64 -9.38 0.61
CA LEU A 108 4.88 -10.42 1.30
C LEU A 108 4.94 -11.74 0.51
N PHE A 109 4.74 -11.66 -0.81
CA PHE A 109 4.86 -12.80 -1.73
C PHE A 109 6.28 -13.38 -1.76
N ALA A 110 7.31 -12.53 -1.75
CA ALA A 110 8.71 -12.93 -1.66
C ALA A 110 9.03 -13.73 -0.39
N VAL A 111 8.51 -13.30 0.77
CA VAL A 111 8.73 -14.00 2.04
C VAL A 111 7.98 -15.34 2.07
N TYR A 112 6.77 -15.39 1.52
CA TYR A 112 6.00 -16.62 1.35
C TYR A 112 6.68 -17.61 0.40
N GLY A 113 7.09 -17.16 -0.79
CA GLY A 113 7.78 -17.99 -1.78
C GLY A 113 9.13 -18.54 -1.29
N LYS A 114 9.79 -17.87 -0.33
CA LYS A 114 10.99 -18.40 0.36
C LYS A 114 10.67 -19.44 1.45
N GLY A 115 9.39 -19.80 1.65
CA GLY A 115 8.94 -20.71 2.71
C GLY A 115 9.11 -20.16 4.13
N LYS A 116 9.45 -18.88 4.29
CA LYS A 116 9.68 -18.25 5.60
C LYS A 116 8.38 -17.81 6.27
N LEU A 117 7.31 -17.70 5.50
CA LEU A 117 5.96 -17.43 5.95
C LEU A 117 5.04 -18.50 5.34
N THR A 118 4.27 -19.20 6.17
CA THR A 118 3.37 -20.28 5.73
C THR A 118 1.90 -19.86 5.70
N PHE A 119 1.60 -18.61 6.08
CA PHE A 119 0.25 -18.07 6.26
C PHE A 119 0.20 -16.59 5.89
N PHE A 120 -0.96 -16.08 5.49
CA PHE A 120 -1.13 -14.67 5.14
C PHE A 120 -2.12 -13.99 6.10
N LEU A 121 -1.79 -12.79 6.57
CA LEU A 121 -2.77 -11.90 7.18
C LEU A 121 -3.58 -11.25 6.05
N ALA A 122 -4.72 -11.84 5.72
CA ALA A 122 -5.71 -11.27 4.83
C ALA A 122 -7.08 -11.83 5.20
N ASP A 123 -8.12 -11.03 5.02
CA ASP A 123 -9.49 -11.51 5.19
C ASP A 123 -9.96 -12.12 3.86
N PRO A 124 -10.47 -13.37 3.84
CA PRO A 124 -10.99 -14.00 2.61
C PRO A 124 -12.15 -13.23 1.98
N GLN A 125 -12.82 -12.36 2.73
CA GLN A 125 -13.84 -11.46 2.20
C GLN A 125 -13.27 -10.11 1.77
N SER A 126 -12.01 -9.79 2.13
CA SER A 126 -11.37 -8.56 1.66
C SER A 126 -11.16 -8.60 0.15
N ILE A 127 -11.30 -7.41 -0.40
CA ILE A 127 -11.11 -7.14 -1.82
C ILE A 127 -9.71 -6.57 -1.97
N LEU A 128 -8.88 -7.30 -2.70
CA LEU A 128 -7.56 -6.82 -3.08
C LEU A 128 -7.67 -6.17 -4.46
N ASP A 129 -7.49 -4.86 -4.49
CA ASP A 129 -7.53 -4.11 -5.73
C ASP A 129 -6.12 -4.09 -6.37
N LEU A 130 -6.00 -4.70 -7.56
CA LEU A 130 -4.74 -4.85 -8.27
C LEU A 130 -4.84 -4.39 -9.72
N ILE A 131 -3.69 -3.94 -10.23
CA ILE A 131 -3.52 -3.62 -11.64
C ILE A 131 -2.06 -3.85 -12.08
N PRO A 132 -1.82 -4.53 -13.23
CA PRO A 132 -0.48 -4.64 -13.82
C PRO A 132 0.11 -3.28 -14.22
N GLY A 133 1.43 -3.17 -14.22
CA GLY A 133 2.12 -1.89 -14.47
C GLY A 133 1.92 -1.34 -15.88
N ASP A 134 1.90 -2.22 -16.87
CA ASP A 134 1.60 -1.91 -18.27
C ASP A 134 0.18 -1.35 -18.44
N MET A 135 -0.82 -1.91 -17.75
CA MET A 135 -2.18 -1.36 -17.77
C MET A 135 -2.27 0.02 -17.12
N VAL A 136 -1.49 0.30 -16.07
CA VAL A 136 -1.38 1.65 -15.50
C VAL A 136 -0.83 2.63 -16.55
N VAL A 137 0.23 2.25 -17.28
CA VAL A 137 0.79 3.08 -18.34
C VAL A 137 -0.21 3.31 -19.47
N ASN A 138 -0.92 2.27 -19.90
CA ASN A 138 -1.97 2.38 -20.92
C ASN A 138 -3.08 3.34 -20.47
N ALA A 139 -3.54 3.25 -19.21
CA ALA A 139 -4.52 4.17 -18.65
C ALA A 139 -4.01 5.62 -18.62
N MET A 140 -2.74 5.85 -18.28
CA MET A 140 -2.13 7.18 -18.31
C MET A 140 -2.12 7.78 -19.73
N VAL A 141 -1.68 7.01 -20.72
CA VAL A 141 -1.63 7.46 -22.12
C VAL A 141 -3.04 7.75 -22.64
N ALA A 142 -4.00 6.88 -22.34
CA ALA A 142 -5.41 7.08 -22.70
C ALA A 142 -5.98 8.36 -22.06
N ALA A 143 -5.71 8.61 -20.78
CA ALA A 143 -6.16 9.80 -20.08
C ALA A 143 -5.59 11.07 -20.71
N ILE A 144 -4.28 11.09 -20.99
CA ILE A 144 -3.62 12.22 -21.67
C ILE A 144 -4.27 12.46 -23.04
N ALA A 145 -4.45 11.40 -23.84
CA ALA A 145 -5.04 11.51 -25.16
C ALA A 145 -6.49 12.05 -25.12
N LYS A 146 -7.32 11.57 -24.18
CA LYS A 146 -8.70 12.04 -23.99
C LYS A 146 -8.76 13.53 -23.67
N HIS A 147 -7.89 14.01 -22.79
CA HIS A 147 -7.91 15.40 -22.32
C HIS A 147 -7.06 16.37 -23.15
N SER A 148 -6.25 15.85 -24.08
CA SER A 148 -5.47 16.64 -25.04
C SER A 148 -6.31 17.39 -26.08
N LYS A 149 -7.56 16.95 -26.30
CA LYS A 149 -8.48 17.62 -27.22
C LYS A 149 -9.09 18.85 -26.52
N ASP A 150 -9.26 19.95 -27.25
CA ASP A 150 -9.89 21.22 -26.82
C ASP A 150 -11.40 21.09 -26.54
N GLU A 151 -11.86 19.92 -26.11
CA GLU A 151 -13.20 19.77 -25.58
C GLU A 151 -13.29 20.46 -24.22
N PRO A 152 -14.46 21.05 -23.89
CA PRO A 152 -14.76 21.58 -22.56
C PRO A 152 -14.82 20.42 -21.56
N SER A 153 -13.64 19.94 -21.16
CA SER A 153 -13.44 18.99 -20.08
C SER A 153 -13.25 19.75 -18.77
N LEU A 154 -13.50 19.08 -17.66
CA LEU A 154 -13.13 19.60 -16.33
C LEU A 154 -11.64 19.98 -16.33
N ASP A 155 -11.30 21.09 -15.65
CA ASP A 155 -9.91 21.50 -15.39
C ASP A 155 -9.14 20.45 -14.56
N PHE A 156 -9.89 19.54 -13.93
CA PHE A 156 -9.39 18.53 -13.04
C PHE A 156 -10.17 17.21 -13.17
N VAL A 157 -9.45 16.08 -13.18
CA VAL A 157 -10.06 14.74 -13.20
C VAL A 157 -9.23 13.74 -12.40
N ILE A 158 -9.92 12.80 -11.75
CA ILE A 158 -9.31 11.68 -11.02
C ILE A 158 -9.72 10.38 -11.69
N TYR A 159 -8.75 9.48 -11.85
CA TYR A 159 -8.97 8.11 -12.30
C TYR A 159 -8.48 7.12 -11.24
N HIS A 160 -9.39 6.31 -10.68
CA HIS A 160 -9.04 5.10 -9.94
C HIS A 160 -8.84 3.96 -10.92
N VAL A 161 -7.65 3.34 -10.96
CA VAL A 161 -7.34 2.30 -11.94
C VAL A 161 -6.98 1.01 -11.22
N GLY A 162 -7.81 -0.01 -11.40
CA GLY A 162 -7.77 -1.22 -10.60
C GLY A 162 -8.89 -2.21 -10.91
N LYS A 163 -8.74 -3.45 -10.45
CA LYS A 163 -9.86 -4.38 -10.29
C LYS A 163 -9.92 -4.92 -8.88
N PRO A 164 -11.11 -4.90 -8.25
CA PRO A 164 -11.36 -5.64 -7.03
C PRO A 164 -11.26 -7.16 -7.30
N ILE A 165 -10.27 -7.82 -6.71
CA ILE A 165 -10.09 -9.28 -6.75
C ILE A 165 -10.35 -9.83 -5.36
N LYS A 166 -11.18 -10.86 -5.26
CA LYS A 166 -11.34 -11.59 -4.00
C LYS A 166 -10.11 -12.45 -3.76
N VAL A 167 -9.54 -12.35 -2.56
CA VAL A 167 -8.44 -13.23 -2.17
C VAL A 167 -8.99 -14.67 -2.09
N GLY A 168 -8.42 -15.58 -2.89
CA GLY A 168 -8.85 -16.98 -2.94
C GLY A 168 -8.74 -17.68 -1.59
N ALA A 169 -9.67 -18.59 -1.31
CA ALA A 169 -9.78 -19.31 -0.04
C ALA A 169 -8.69 -20.39 0.20
N GLU A 170 -7.81 -20.63 -0.77
CA GLU A 170 -6.84 -21.74 -0.76
C GLU A 170 -5.56 -21.43 0.04
N LEU A 171 -5.38 -20.19 0.51
CA LEU A 171 -4.29 -19.81 1.40
C LEU A 171 -4.73 -19.98 2.86
N GLN A 172 -3.80 -20.33 3.77
CA GLN A 172 -4.05 -20.20 5.21
C GLN A 172 -4.15 -18.71 5.57
N LEU A 173 -5.37 -18.19 5.55
CA LEU A 173 -5.68 -16.79 5.78
C LEU A 173 -6.04 -16.54 7.25
N LEU A 174 -5.35 -15.57 7.86
CA LEU A 174 -5.68 -15.04 9.17
C LEU A 174 -6.46 -13.75 8.95
N SER A 175 -7.79 -13.83 9.12
CA SER A 175 -8.73 -12.77 8.73
C SER A 175 -8.72 -11.53 9.63
N SER A 176 -7.95 -11.53 10.71
CA SER A 176 -7.86 -10.39 11.61
C SER A 176 -6.53 -10.35 12.35
N MET A 177 -6.18 -9.17 12.86
CA MET A 177 -5.01 -9.02 13.73
C MET A 177 -5.11 -9.85 15.02
N THR A 178 -6.31 -10.09 15.54
CA THR A 178 -6.48 -10.89 16.77
C THR A 178 -6.22 -12.37 16.49
N THR A 179 -6.75 -12.89 15.37
CA THR A 179 -6.44 -14.25 14.93
C THR A 179 -4.94 -14.41 14.61
N PHE A 180 -4.34 -13.41 13.96
CA PHE A 180 -2.91 -13.36 13.70
C PHE A 180 -2.07 -13.40 14.97
N GLN A 181 -2.37 -12.54 15.94
CA GLN A 181 -1.66 -12.50 17.22
C GLN A 181 -1.80 -13.82 17.99
N ARG A 182 -3.00 -14.39 18.06
CA ARG A 182 -3.23 -15.70 18.68
C ARG A 182 -2.41 -16.81 18.01
N TYR A 183 -2.34 -16.82 16.68
CA TYR A 183 -1.54 -17.79 15.94
C TYR A 183 -0.04 -17.65 16.26
N ILE A 184 0.49 -16.42 16.32
CA ILE A 184 1.86 -16.16 16.75
C ILE A 184 2.12 -16.65 18.18
N GLU A 185 1.20 -16.36 19.09
CA GLU A 185 1.28 -16.76 20.50
C GLU A 185 1.26 -18.28 20.69
N LEU A 186 0.47 -19.00 19.89
CA LEU A 186 0.32 -20.45 20.00
C LEU A 186 1.44 -21.22 19.29
N HIS A 187 1.87 -20.79 18.11
CA HIS A 187 2.76 -21.59 17.27
C HIS A 187 4.23 -21.17 17.35
N TYR A 188 4.53 -19.90 17.63
CA TYR A 188 5.92 -19.39 17.58
C TYR A 188 6.47 -18.98 18.94
N LEU A 189 5.63 -18.41 19.80
CA LEU A 189 6.07 -17.95 21.11
C LEU A 189 6.53 -19.09 22.05
N PRO A 190 5.93 -20.30 22.05
CA PRO A 190 6.41 -21.40 22.88
C PRO A 190 7.81 -21.85 22.48
N TYR A 191 8.07 -22.00 21.18
CA TYR A 191 9.39 -22.30 20.65
C TYR A 191 10.43 -21.26 21.08
N LEU A 192 10.08 -19.97 20.99
CA LEU A 192 10.96 -18.89 21.42
C LEU A 192 11.25 -18.93 22.93
N LYS A 193 10.26 -19.26 23.76
CA LYS A 193 10.42 -19.45 25.21
C LYS A 193 11.34 -20.63 25.54
N ILE A 194 11.19 -21.76 24.82
CA ILE A 194 12.07 -22.92 24.95
C ILE A 194 13.51 -22.55 24.57
N LEU A 195 13.72 -21.87 23.45
CA LEU A 195 15.06 -21.39 23.07
C LEU A 195 15.67 -20.45 24.10
N LYS A 196 14.86 -19.58 24.72
CA LYS A 196 15.32 -18.69 25.80
C LYS A 196 15.78 -19.49 27.02
N LEU A 197 15.01 -20.51 27.41
CA LEU A 197 15.36 -21.38 28.53
C LEU A 197 16.64 -22.19 28.25
N LEU A 198 16.72 -22.83 27.07
CA LEU A 198 17.92 -23.55 26.65
C LEU A 198 19.15 -22.63 26.59
N ASN A 199 18.97 -21.37 26.19
CA ASN A 199 20.06 -20.40 26.19
C ASN A 199 20.62 -20.16 27.60
N VAL A 200 19.75 -20.09 28.61
CA VAL A 200 20.16 -19.93 30.02
C VAL A 200 20.82 -21.21 30.53
N ILE A 201 20.21 -22.38 30.28
CA ILE A 201 20.72 -23.69 30.77
C ILE A 201 22.08 -24.02 30.17
N PHE A 202 22.27 -23.75 28.88
CA PHE A 202 23.48 -24.12 28.14
C PHE A 202 24.44 -22.94 27.96
N CYS A 203 24.48 -22.01 28.92
CA CYS A 203 25.45 -20.91 28.99
C CYS A 203 25.66 -20.18 27.65
N ASP A 204 24.60 -19.61 27.11
CA ASP A 204 24.58 -18.82 25.86
C ASP A 204 24.79 -19.61 24.54
N LYS A 205 24.86 -20.95 24.58
CA LYS A 205 25.03 -21.79 23.37
C LYS A 205 23.91 -21.60 22.33
N PHE A 206 22.70 -21.23 22.76
CA PHE A 206 21.53 -21.02 21.88
C PHE A 206 21.27 -19.56 21.54
N LYS A 207 22.16 -18.63 21.93
CA LYS A 207 21.93 -17.18 21.87
C LYS A 207 21.68 -16.71 20.45
N ARG A 208 22.44 -17.26 19.50
CA ARG A 208 22.29 -16.97 18.06
C ARG A 208 20.93 -17.43 17.53
N SER A 209 20.49 -18.64 17.90
CA SER A 209 19.18 -19.16 17.47
C SER A 209 18.04 -18.32 18.05
N TYR A 210 18.06 -18.08 19.36
CA TYR A 210 17.07 -17.25 20.05
C TYR A 210 16.98 -15.83 19.45
N THR A 211 18.11 -15.15 19.28
CA THR A 211 18.13 -13.79 18.73
C THR A 211 17.66 -13.73 17.28
N ASN A 212 18.00 -14.71 16.45
CA ASN A 212 17.52 -14.80 15.08
C ASN A 212 16.01 -15.05 15.01
N SER A 213 15.49 -16.02 15.77
CA SER A 213 14.05 -16.31 15.81
C SER A 213 13.25 -15.13 16.38
N ARG A 214 13.77 -14.45 17.41
CA ARG A 214 13.16 -13.23 17.95
C ARG A 214 13.07 -12.14 16.90
N ARG A 215 14.18 -11.85 16.22
CA ARG A 215 14.22 -10.84 15.14
C ARG A 215 13.27 -11.16 14.00
N ALA A 216 13.17 -12.44 13.62
CA ALA A 216 12.24 -12.88 12.58
C ALA A 216 10.78 -12.64 12.99
N LEU A 217 10.41 -12.92 14.25
CA LEU A 217 9.07 -12.65 14.76
C LEU A 217 8.78 -11.15 14.86
N ASP A 218 9.73 -10.35 15.35
CA ASP A 218 9.58 -8.89 15.42
C ASP A 218 9.41 -8.30 14.00
N TYR A 219 10.12 -8.84 13.00
CA TYR A 219 9.97 -8.45 11.60
C TYR A 219 8.60 -8.84 11.03
N LEU A 220 8.13 -10.06 11.30
CA LEU A 220 6.82 -10.53 10.85
C LEU A 220 5.67 -9.69 11.45
N MET A 221 5.76 -9.37 12.74
CA MET A 221 4.81 -8.45 13.41
C MET A 221 4.78 -7.08 12.73
N ARG A 222 5.95 -6.52 12.40
CA ARG A 222 6.05 -5.23 11.69
C ARG A 222 5.46 -5.28 10.30
N LEU A 223 5.70 -6.36 9.54
CA LEU A 223 5.09 -6.55 8.23
C LEU A 223 3.56 -6.64 8.35
N ALA A 224 3.05 -7.44 9.29
CA ALA A 224 1.61 -7.55 9.52
C ALA A 224 0.97 -6.19 9.81
N GLU A 225 1.54 -5.39 10.71
CA GLU A 225 1.06 -4.03 11.01
C GLU A 225 1.13 -3.09 9.80
N LEU A 226 2.21 -3.17 9.00
CA LEU A 226 2.40 -2.34 7.82
C LEU A 226 1.38 -2.67 6.71
N TYR A 227 1.09 -3.96 6.52
CA TYR A 227 0.22 -4.45 5.45
C TYR A 227 -1.25 -4.59 5.84
N LYS A 228 -1.56 -4.63 7.15
CA LYS A 228 -2.92 -4.63 7.71
C LYS A 228 -3.90 -3.69 6.99
N PRO A 229 -3.61 -2.40 6.76
CA PRO A 229 -4.57 -1.50 6.13
C PRO A 229 -4.84 -1.79 4.66
N TYR A 230 -4.07 -2.69 4.04
CA TYR A 230 -4.26 -3.10 2.65
C TYR A 230 -4.89 -4.50 2.57
N THR A 231 -4.49 -5.42 3.44
CA THR A 231 -4.94 -6.82 3.38
C THR A 231 -6.23 -7.10 4.15
N LEU A 232 -6.64 -6.18 5.04
CA LEU A 232 -7.92 -6.20 5.75
C LEU A 232 -8.84 -5.05 5.31
N PHE A 233 -8.53 -4.42 4.18
CA PHE A 233 -9.33 -3.33 3.65
C PHE A 233 -10.60 -3.86 3.02
N GLN A 234 -11.74 -3.26 3.38
CA GLN A 234 -13.07 -3.68 2.91
C GLN A 234 -13.72 -2.67 1.97
N GLY A 235 -13.04 -1.55 1.68
CA GLY A 235 -13.59 -0.56 0.76
C GLY A 235 -13.41 -0.94 -0.70
N ILE A 236 -14.25 -0.36 -1.55
CA ILE A 236 -14.22 -0.51 -3.00
C ILE A 236 -13.98 0.87 -3.58
N PHE A 237 -13.01 1.01 -4.47
CA PHE A 237 -12.80 2.27 -5.19
C PHE A 237 -13.82 2.38 -6.32
N ASP A 238 -14.50 3.52 -6.38
CA ASP A 238 -15.31 3.90 -7.54
C ASP A 238 -14.38 4.06 -8.75
N ASP A 239 -14.75 3.48 -9.90
CA ASP A 239 -13.99 3.49 -11.14
C ASP A 239 -14.80 4.08 -12.31
N ALA A 240 -15.86 4.84 -12.03
CA ALA A 240 -16.77 5.38 -13.03
C ALA A 240 -16.04 6.23 -14.09
N ASN A 241 -15.12 7.12 -13.70
CA ASN A 241 -14.35 7.90 -14.67
C ASN A 241 -13.46 7.00 -15.51
N THR A 242 -12.82 6.00 -14.90
CA THR A 242 -11.95 5.05 -15.59
C THR A 242 -12.72 4.18 -16.59
N GLU A 243 -13.94 3.74 -16.25
CA GLU A 243 -14.83 3.05 -17.20
C GLU A 243 -15.23 3.97 -18.36
N GLY A 244 -15.59 5.22 -18.06
CA GLY A 244 -15.84 6.23 -19.10
C GLY A 244 -14.63 6.46 -20.02
N LEU A 245 -13.42 6.46 -19.47
CA LEU A 245 -12.17 6.54 -20.25
C LEU A 245 -11.97 5.31 -21.14
N ARG A 246 -12.25 4.10 -20.63
CA ARG A 246 -12.15 2.84 -21.39
C ARG A 246 -13.09 2.84 -22.59
N ILE A 247 -14.36 3.22 -22.38
CA ILE A 247 -15.38 3.27 -23.44
C ILE A 247 -14.94 4.23 -24.54
N THR A 248 -14.60 5.48 -24.17
CA THR A 248 -14.12 6.48 -25.13
C THR A 248 -12.91 5.97 -25.92
N THR A 249 -11.93 5.35 -25.26
CA THR A 249 -10.71 4.86 -25.93
C THR A 249 -11.01 3.77 -26.96
N ARG A 250 -11.98 2.87 -26.68
CA ARG A 250 -12.42 1.82 -27.61
C ARG A 250 -13.12 2.38 -28.85
N GLU A 251 -13.90 3.43 -28.70
CA GLU A 251 -14.63 4.06 -29.81
C GLU A 251 -13.70 4.78 -30.79
N TYR A 252 -12.64 5.42 -30.28
CA TYR A 252 -11.74 6.23 -31.11
C TYR A 252 -10.57 5.46 -31.74
N ASN A 253 -10.25 4.26 -31.26
CA ASN A 253 -9.05 3.54 -31.69
C ASN A 253 -9.38 2.09 -32.04
N SER A 254 -9.30 1.73 -33.33
CA SER A 254 -9.47 0.35 -33.80
C SER A 254 -8.38 -0.60 -33.28
N ASN A 255 -7.26 -0.07 -32.79
CA ASN A 255 -6.22 -0.81 -32.07
C ASN A 255 -6.40 -0.74 -30.53
N ALA A 256 -7.60 -0.48 -30.03
CA ALA A 256 -7.87 -0.43 -28.58
C ALA A 256 -7.50 -1.74 -27.85
N ASP A 257 -7.46 -2.86 -28.56
CA ASP A 257 -6.96 -4.13 -28.03
C ASP A 257 -5.45 -4.10 -27.69
N MET A 258 -4.66 -3.26 -28.37
CA MET A 258 -3.22 -3.10 -28.11
C MET A 258 -2.92 -2.23 -26.87
N PHE A 259 -3.81 -1.28 -26.54
CA PHE A 259 -3.69 -0.38 -25.38
C PHE A 259 -4.77 -0.64 -24.32
N GLY A 260 -5.23 -1.88 -24.21
CA GLY A 260 -6.20 -2.26 -23.20
C GLY A 260 -5.67 -2.04 -21.78
N PHE A 261 -6.51 -1.50 -20.90
CA PHE A 261 -6.25 -1.37 -19.47
C PHE A 261 -7.46 -1.81 -18.65
N ASP A 262 -8.20 -2.80 -19.16
CA ASP A 262 -9.32 -3.41 -18.47
C ASP A 262 -8.84 -4.64 -17.68
N PRO A 263 -8.56 -4.51 -16.36
CA PRO A 263 -8.10 -5.63 -15.54
C PRO A 263 -9.12 -6.78 -15.43
N LYS A 264 -10.35 -6.61 -15.96
CA LYS A 264 -11.33 -7.69 -16.05
C LYS A 264 -10.92 -8.79 -17.04
N CYS A 265 -10.08 -8.49 -18.03
CA CYS A 265 -9.63 -9.49 -19.01
C CYS A 265 -8.55 -10.45 -18.46
N ILE A 266 -7.96 -10.16 -17.31
CA ILE A 266 -6.88 -10.95 -16.72
C ILE A 266 -7.45 -12.18 -16.01
N GLN A 267 -6.94 -13.36 -16.36
CA GLN A 267 -7.06 -14.58 -15.55
C GLN A 267 -6.05 -14.49 -14.39
N TRP A 268 -6.50 -13.96 -13.25
CA TRP A 268 -5.62 -13.56 -12.15
C TRP A 268 -4.83 -14.71 -11.53
N GLU A 269 -5.43 -15.89 -11.43
CA GLU A 269 -4.76 -17.08 -10.92
C GLU A 269 -3.57 -17.46 -11.81
N GLU A 270 -3.79 -17.51 -13.13
CA GLU A 270 -2.75 -17.79 -14.11
C GLU A 270 -1.66 -16.71 -14.11
N TYR A 271 -2.05 -15.43 -14.06
CA TYR A 271 -1.11 -14.31 -13.98
C TYR A 271 -0.18 -14.44 -12.77
N PHE A 272 -0.71 -14.77 -11.60
CA PHE A 272 0.09 -14.95 -10.40
C PHE A 272 1.05 -16.13 -10.50
N LEU A 273 0.54 -17.29 -10.92
CA LEU A 273 1.30 -18.54 -10.95
C LEU A 273 2.37 -18.58 -12.05
N ILE A 274 2.07 -18.05 -13.23
CA ILE A 274 2.92 -18.19 -14.42
C ILE A 274 3.83 -16.96 -14.62
N THR A 275 3.33 -15.76 -14.30
CA THR A 275 4.04 -14.51 -14.62
C THR A 275 4.63 -13.86 -13.37
N HIS A 276 3.79 -13.55 -12.38
CA HIS A 276 4.18 -12.68 -11.28
C HIS A 276 5.11 -13.36 -10.28
N PHE A 277 4.74 -14.51 -9.70
CA PHE A 277 5.59 -15.21 -8.72
C PHE A 277 6.91 -15.70 -9.32
N PRO A 278 6.96 -16.31 -10.52
CA PRO A 278 8.22 -16.64 -11.16
C PRO A 278 9.09 -15.40 -11.43
N GLY A 279 8.46 -14.27 -11.80
CA GLY A 279 9.14 -12.99 -11.96
C GLY A 279 9.79 -12.49 -10.67
N ILE A 280 9.06 -12.49 -9.55
CA ILE A 280 9.59 -12.15 -8.23
C ILE A 280 10.77 -13.08 -7.88
N ALA A 281 10.61 -14.39 -8.07
CA ALA A 281 11.67 -15.35 -7.78
C ALA A 281 12.93 -15.11 -8.61
N LYS A 282 12.77 -14.79 -9.89
CA LYS A 282 13.90 -14.57 -10.82
C LYS A 282 14.61 -13.23 -10.60
N TYR A 283 13.87 -12.16 -10.32
CA TYR A 283 14.40 -10.80 -10.36
C TYR A 283 14.52 -10.13 -8.99
N ALA A 284 13.67 -10.49 -8.02
CA ALA A 284 13.63 -9.83 -6.70
C ALA A 284 14.25 -10.66 -5.57
N LEU A 285 14.36 -11.99 -5.71
CA LEU A 285 14.79 -12.89 -4.63
C LEU A 285 16.28 -13.27 -4.62
N LYS A 286 17.11 -12.72 -5.53
CA LYS A 286 18.56 -12.95 -5.57
C LYS A 286 19.26 -12.65 -4.24
#